data_AF-A0A518H3C0-F1
#
_entry.id   AF-A0A518H3C0-F1
#
_cell.length_a   1.000
_cell.length_b   1.000
_cell.length_c   1.000
_cell.angle_alpha   90.00
_cell.angle_beta   90.00
_cell.angle_gamma   90.00
#
_symmetry.space_group_name_H-M   'P 1'
#
loop_
_entity.id
_entity.type
_entity.pdbx_description
1 polymer ?
#
loop_
_entity_poly.entity_id
_entity_poly.type
_entity_poly.pdbx_seq_one_letter_code
_entity_poly.pdbx_strand_id
1 'polypeptide(L)' 'MPESVVHFVVRMPSALHEKLSSRAMEEKASLNAMIVAILRKIMERPKPNGQSSTPNDTPTAGVGGAAEQGQMAR' A
#
# COMPACT_ATOMS: atom_id res chain seq x y z
N MET A 1 -2.20 -12.99 30.93
CA MET A 1 -1.37 -12.85 29.72
C MET A 1 -1.03 -11.39 29.58
N PRO A 2 0.24 -10.95 29.47
CA PRO A 2 0.53 -9.58 29.12
C PRO A 2 0.03 -9.35 27.69
N GLU A 3 -0.86 -8.39 27.46
CA GLU A 3 -1.32 -8.06 26.11
C GLU A 3 -0.13 -7.55 25.29
N SER A 4 0.23 -8.27 24.21
CA SER A 4 1.28 -7.85 23.31
C SER A 4 0.79 -6.74 22.40
N VAL A 5 1.29 -5.52 22.61
CA VAL A 5 1.02 -4.37 21.73
C VAL A 5 1.98 -4.44 20.53
N VAL A 6 1.43 -4.50 19.32
CA VAL A 6 2.23 -4.48 18.08
C VAL A 6 2.54 -3.05 17.68
N HIS A 7 3.83 -2.76 17.43
CA HIS A 7 4.29 -1.45 16.97
C HIS A 7 4.59 -1.49 15.47
N PHE A 8 4.11 -0.47 14.74
CA PHE A 8 4.38 -0.29 13.32
C PHE A 8 5.12 1.03 13.10
N VAL A 9 6.08 1.03 12.18
CA VAL A 9 6.78 2.25 11.74
C VAL A 9 6.20 2.68 10.40
N VAL A 10 5.58 3.86 10.37
CA VAL A 10 5.02 4.43 9.14
C VAL A 10 5.86 5.63 8.74
N ARG A 11 6.33 5.64 7.49
CA ARG A 11 7.00 6.81 6.91
C ARG A 11 5.95 7.71 6.26
N MET A 12 6.01 9.00 6.58
CA MET A 12 5.07 10.01 6.10
C MET A 12 5.81 11.31 5.76
N PRO A 13 5.30 12.13 4.82
CA PRO A 13 5.90 13.43 4.52
C PRO A 13 5.89 14.37 5.74
N SER A 14 6.94 15.17 5.90
CA SER A 14 7.14 16.04 7.07
C SER A 14 5.96 16.98 7.31
N ALA A 15 5.44 17.63 6.24
CA ALA A 15 4.29 18.52 6.35
C ALA A 15 3.02 17.82 6.88
N LEU A 16 2.84 16.54 6.55
CA LEU A 16 1.72 15.74 7.04
C LEU A 16 1.93 15.37 8.51
N HIS A 17 3.16 14.99 8.87
CA HIS A 17 3.54 14.71 10.26
C HIS A 17 3.28 15.91 11.17
N GLU A 18 3.76 17.10 10.78
CA GLU A 18 3.56 18.32 11.54
C GLU A 18 2.07 18.64 11.73
N LYS A 19 1.28 18.57 10.66
CA LYS A 19 -0.16 18.83 10.73
C LYS A 19 -0.89 17.88 11.67
N LEU A 20 -0.59 16.58 11.61
CA LEU A 20 -1.18 15.60 12.52
C LEU A 20 -0.69 15.80 13.96
N SER A 21 0.58 16.15 14.14
CA SER A 21 1.15 16.43 15.46
C SER A 21 0.50 17.64 16.11
N SER A 22 0.35 18.75 15.38
CA SER A 22 -0.33 19.96 15.88
C SER A 22 -1.77 19.66 16.29
N ARG A 23 -2.50 18.90 15.47
CA ARG A 23 -3.87 18.48 15.79
C ARG A 23 -3.94 17.57 17.01
N ALA A 24 -3.02 16.61 17.13
CA ALA A 24 -2.96 15.72 18.28
C ALA A 24 -2.69 16.50 19.58
N MET A 25 -1.81 17.51 19.53
CA MET A 25 -1.54 18.40 20.65
C MET A 25 -2.78 19.22 21.05
N GLU A 26 -3.53 19.75 20.08
CA GLU A 26 -4.79 20.49 20.31
C GLU A 26 -5.85 19.60 20.99
N GLU A 27 -5.98 18.35 20.56
CA GLU A 27 -6.92 17.37 21.12
C GLU A 27 -6.38 16.69 22.41
N LYS A 28 -5.22 17.12 22.94
CA LYS A 28 -4.51 16.51 24.09
C LYS A 28 -4.31 14.98 23.95
N ALA A 29 -4.14 14.51 22.72
CA ALA A 29 -3.92 13.11 22.38
C ALA A 29 -2.48 12.87 21.91
N SER A 30 -2.02 11.63 21.97
CA SER A 30 -0.76 11.26 21.32
C SER A 30 -0.96 11.16 19.80
N LEU A 31 0.10 11.42 19.03
CA LEU A 31 0.07 11.25 17.58
C LEU A 31 -0.34 9.82 17.19
N ASN A 32 0.15 8.81 17.91
CA ASN A 32 -0.23 7.42 17.68
C ASN A 32 -1.73 7.18 17.90
N ALA A 33 -2.30 7.73 18.98
CA ALA A 33 -3.74 7.62 19.24
C ALA A 33 -4.56 8.31 18.13
N MET A 34 -4.11 9.48 17.66
CA MET A 34 -4.75 10.19 16.57
C MET A 34 -4.72 9.38 15.26
N ILE A 35 -3.58 8.78 14.93
CA ILE A 35 -3.44 7.92 13.75
C ILE A 35 -4.40 6.72 13.83
N VAL A 36 -4.45 6.04 14.97
CA VAL A 36 -5.35 4.89 15.17
C VAL A 36 -6.81 5.32 15.08
N ALA A 37 -7.19 6.47 15.65
CA ALA A 37 -8.55 6.99 15.56
C ALA A 37 -8.96 7.29 14.11
N ILE A 38 -8.06 7.88 13.31
CA ILE A 38 -8.29 8.12 11.89
C ILE A 38 -8.46 6.79 11.14
N LEU A 39 -7.57 5.82 11.36
CA LEU A 39 -7.63 4.52 10.71
C LEU A 39 -8.93 3.77 11.04
N ARG A 40 -9.33 3.74 12.32
CA ARG A 40 -10.61 3.17 12.75
C ARG A 40 -11.79 3.81 12.04
N LYS A 41 -11.84 5.14 12.00
CA LYS A 41 -12.90 5.90 11.30
C LYS A 41 -12.97 5.60 9.80
N ILE A 42 -11.85 5.24 9.16
CA ILE A 42 -11.84 4.85 7.74
C ILE A 42 -12.34 3.41 7.60
N MET A 43 -11.94 2.50 8.49
CA MET A 43 -12.38 1.10 8.47
C MET A 43 -13.88 0.93 8.73
N GLU A 44 -14.46 1.81 9.55
CA GLU A 44 -15.89 1.81 9.87
C GLU A 44 -16.76 2.41 8.76
N ARG A 45 -16.18 3.14 7.80
CA ARG A 45 -16.94 3.61 6.64
C ARG A 45 -17.24 2.41 5.74
N PRO A 46 -18.51 2.20 5.33
CA PRO A 46 -18.81 1.19 4.33
C PRO A 46 -17.99 1.49 3.08
N LYS A 47 -17.21 0.51 2.60
CA LYS A 47 -16.49 0.61 1.32
C LYS A 47 -17.51 1.06 0.27
N PRO A 48 -17.26 2.15 -0.48
CA PRO A 48 -18.01 2.35 -1.70
C PRO A 48 -17.71 1.14 -2.59
N ASN A 49 -18.73 0.31 -2.81
CA ASN A 49 -18.67 -0.83 -3.73
C ASN A 49 -18.19 -0.30 -5.09
N GLY A 50 -17.01 -0.76 -5.54
CA GLY A 50 -16.57 -0.55 -6.91
C GLY A 50 -15.10 -0.16 -7.05
N GLN A 51 -14.20 -1.13 -6.91
CA GLN A 51 -13.26 -1.50 -7.98
C GLN A 51 -12.44 -2.70 -7.52
N SER A 52 -12.89 -3.88 -7.97
CA SER A 52 -12.04 -5.03 -8.22
C SER A 52 -11.09 -4.68 -9.36
N SER A 53 -9.93 -4.09 -9.04
CA SER A 53 -8.80 -4.11 -9.96
C SER A 53 -8.09 -5.45 -9.75
N THR A 54 -8.40 -6.40 -10.62
CA THR A 54 -7.68 -7.65 -10.80
C THR A 54 -6.17 -7.39 -10.99
N PRO A 55 -5.27 -8.19 -10.39
CA PRO A 55 -3.87 -8.15 -10.77
C PRO A 55 -3.77 -8.67 -12.22
N ASN A 56 -3.43 -7.78 -13.15
CA ASN A 56 -3.20 -8.15 -14.54
C ASN A 56 -1.82 -8.83 -14.61
N ASP A 57 -1.80 -10.13 -14.89
CA ASP A 57 -0.62 -10.90 -15.27
C ASP A 57 0.07 -10.25 -16.48
N THR A 58 1.35 -9.89 -16.37
CA THR A 58 2.27 -10.00 -17.51
C THR A 58 3.73 -10.10 -17.04
N PRO A 59 4.34 -11.31 -16.99
CA PRO A 59 5.79 -11.43 -17.08
C PRO A 59 6.21 -11.35 -18.56
N THR A 60 6.56 -10.15 -19.03
CA THR A 60 7.30 -10.00 -20.30
C THR A 60 8.79 -10.14 -20.01
N ALA A 61 9.33 -11.34 -20.15
CA ALA A 61 10.76 -11.59 -20.35
C ALA A 61 10.95 -13.01 -20.90
N GLY A 62 11.39 -13.14 -22.15
CA GLY A 62 11.72 -14.45 -22.71
C GLY A 62 11.76 -14.50 -24.23
N VAL A 63 12.75 -13.82 -24.81
CA VAL A 63 13.18 -13.98 -26.20
C VAL A 63 13.46 -15.47 -26.49
N GLY A 64 12.88 -16.03 -27.54
CA GLY A 64 13.22 -17.38 -27.98
C GLY A 64 12.49 -17.84 -29.24
N GLY A 65 13.23 -17.91 -30.35
CA GLY A 65 12.87 -18.75 -31.49
C GLY A 65 12.49 -18.01 -32.76
N ALA A 66 13.45 -17.33 -33.40
CA ALA A 66 13.34 -17.00 -34.81
C ALA A 66 13.22 -18.30 -35.63
N ALA A 67 12.17 -18.37 -36.45
CA ALA A 67 12.02 -19.32 -37.54
C ALA A 67 12.83 -18.86 -38.76
N GLU A 68 13.55 -19.79 -39.41
CA GLU A 68 14.15 -19.77 -40.78
C GLU A 68 15.47 -20.57 -40.73
N GLN A 69 15.82 -21.52 -41.60
CA GLN A 69 15.47 -21.82 -42.98
C GLN A 69 15.66 -23.32 -43.21
N GLY A 70 14.75 -23.94 -43.97
CA GLY A 70 15.10 -25.06 -44.82
C GLY A 70 15.51 -24.53 -46.19
N GLN A 71 16.68 -24.95 -46.69
CA GLN A 71 16.88 -25.16 -48.13
C GLN A 71 18.14 -25.99 -48.42
N MET A 72 17.90 -27.04 -49.19
CA MET A 72 18.88 -27.90 -49.85
C MET A 72 19.59 -27.12 -50.95
N ALA A 73 20.92 -27.26 -51.09
CA ALA A 73 21.62 -27.22 -52.38
C ALA A 73 23.12 -27.54 -52.22
N ARG A 74 23.48 -28.79 -52.56
CA ARG A 74 24.65 -29.26 -53.33
C ARG A 74 25.23 -30.56 -52.80
#